data_AF-A0A6N2NBV5-F1
#
_entry.id   AF-A0A6N2NBV5-F1
#
_cell.length_a   1.000
_cell.length_b   1.000
_cell.length_c   1.000
_cell.angle_alpha   90.00
_cell.angle_beta   90.00
_cell.angle_gamma   90.00
#
_symmetry.space_group_name_H-M   'P 1'
#
loop_
_entity.id
_entity.type
_entity.pdbx_description
1 polymer ?
#
loop_
_entity_poly.entity_id
_entity_poly.type
_entity_poly.pdbx_seq_one_letter_code
_entity_poly.pdbx_strand_id
1 'polypeptide(L)'
;MGIDVFGRGTYGGGKWTTNVALDVLKKDDVSAAIFAPGWVYETKQPPDFQTAQNHWWSLVEKSWGAVKFYPESLPFYSNFDQGHGYHISVEGGQVSDAPWNNISSQCFQPFLKFSGNPSPDTIEVFVDFKEASYRGGGNITFKGTLEENTDFTTRIFQGKLLLGAVPLHITHSKGILYWDLHSSSLPLQMKGHQCFLHPGEQTNSQENSVKS
;
A
#
# COMPACT_ATOMS: atom_id res chain seq x y z
N MET A 1 27.52 -4.44 6.48
CA MET A 1 28.14 -4.71 5.16
C MET A 1 27.36 -3.97 4.08
N GLY A 2 28.04 -3.16 3.27
CA GLY A 2 27.39 -2.47 2.14
C GLY A 2 27.31 -3.36 0.90
N ILE A 3 26.21 -3.28 0.15
CA ILE A 3 26.02 -3.93 -1.15
C ILE A 3 25.61 -2.90 -2.20
N ASP A 4 26.26 -2.89 -3.37
CA ASP A 4 25.85 -2.04 -4.49
C ASP A 4 24.75 -2.75 -5.28
N VAL A 5 23.49 -2.44 -4.99
CA VAL A 5 22.36 -3.09 -5.64
C VAL A 5 22.15 -2.62 -7.08
N PHE A 6 22.91 -1.62 -7.56
CA PHE A 6 23.00 -1.37 -9.00
C PHE A 6 23.76 -2.50 -9.71
N GLY A 7 24.67 -3.20 -9.02
CA GLY A 7 25.38 -4.35 -9.56
C GLY A 7 26.78 -4.07 -10.10
N ARG A 8 27.43 -2.94 -9.77
CA ARG A 8 28.74 -2.57 -10.34
C ARG A 8 29.87 -3.19 -9.53
N GLY A 9 30.18 -4.46 -9.82
CA GLY A 9 31.25 -5.20 -9.14
C GLY A 9 30.88 -5.66 -7.73
N THR A 10 29.59 -5.82 -7.43
CA THR A 10 29.09 -6.37 -6.17
C THR A 10 28.98 -7.90 -6.21
N TYR A 11 29.13 -8.55 -5.06
CA TYR A 11 28.75 -9.96 -4.92
C TYR A 11 27.25 -10.14 -5.22
N GLY A 12 26.90 -11.22 -5.93
CA GLY A 12 25.51 -11.50 -6.33
C GLY A 12 24.98 -10.64 -7.49
N GLY A 13 25.75 -9.68 -8.02
CA GLY A 13 25.39 -8.93 -9.23
C GLY A 13 24.34 -7.82 -9.10
N GLY A 14 23.72 -7.65 -7.92
CA GLY A 14 22.72 -6.60 -7.66
C GLY A 14 21.42 -6.80 -8.44
N LYS A 15 20.67 -5.72 -8.70
CA LYS A 15 19.41 -5.69 -9.44
C LYS A 15 18.45 -6.80 -9.01
N TRP A 16 17.95 -7.59 -9.96
CA TRP A 16 17.05 -8.73 -9.76
C TRP A 16 17.67 -9.91 -9.00
N THR A 17 18.99 -9.92 -8.78
CA THR A 17 19.70 -10.96 -8.03
C THR A 17 20.26 -10.44 -6.71
N THR A 18 19.78 -9.27 -6.23
CA THR A 18 20.19 -8.66 -4.95
C THR A 18 20.04 -9.62 -3.76
N ASN A 19 19.04 -10.51 -3.79
CA ASN A 19 18.79 -11.50 -2.76
C ASN A 19 20.01 -12.42 -2.51
N VAL A 20 20.83 -12.70 -3.53
CA VAL A 20 22.02 -13.55 -3.39
C VAL A 20 23.00 -12.99 -2.36
N ALA A 21 23.23 -11.67 -2.39
CA ALA A 21 24.08 -11.03 -1.40
C ALA A 21 23.40 -10.94 -0.03
N LEU A 22 22.10 -10.60 -0.01
CA LEU A 22 21.33 -10.49 1.22
C LEU A 22 21.24 -11.81 1.99
N ASP A 23 21.04 -12.94 1.30
CA ASP A 23 20.92 -14.26 1.90
C ASP A 23 22.22 -14.66 2.62
N VAL A 24 23.38 -14.34 2.04
CA VAL A 24 24.69 -14.56 2.68
C VAL A 24 24.87 -13.67 3.90
N LEU A 25 24.58 -12.37 3.77
CA LEU A 25 24.70 -11.43 4.90
C LEU A 25 23.76 -11.79 6.05
N LYS A 26 22.56 -12.27 5.73
CA LYS A 26 21.57 -12.70 6.72
C LYS A 26 22.04 -13.96 7.45
N LYS A 27 22.59 -14.93 6.69
CA LYS A 27 23.14 -16.17 7.24
C LYS A 27 24.31 -15.91 8.18
N ASP A 28 25.16 -14.94 7.85
CA ASP A 28 26.35 -14.59 8.64
C ASP A 28 26.02 -13.62 9.81
N ASP A 29 24.73 -13.35 10.06
CA ASP A 29 24.22 -12.51 11.14
C ASP A 29 24.85 -11.10 11.22
N VAL A 30 25.05 -10.48 10.06
CA VAL A 30 25.55 -9.10 9.96
C VAL A 30 24.49 -8.16 9.41
N SER A 31 24.55 -6.88 9.75
CA SER A 31 23.67 -5.87 9.13
C SER A 31 24.02 -5.62 7.66
N ALA A 32 23.02 -5.35 6.83
CA ALA A 32 23.18 -4.95 5.43
C ALA A 32 22.91 -3.44 5.23
N ALA A 33 23.71 -2.79 4.39
CA ALA A 33 23.48 -1.43 3.90
C ALA A 33 23.30 -1.46 2.38
N ILE A 34 22.16 -0.96 1.91
CA ILE A 34 21.78 -0.98 0.49
C ILE A 34 22.30 0.29 -0.18
N PHE A 35 23.21 0.17 -1.13
CA PHE A 35 23.72 1.27 -1.94
C PHE A 35 23.10 1.25 -3.34
N ALA A 36 22.69 2.42 -3.83
CA ALA A 36 22.05 2.64 -5.14
C ALA A 36 20.74 1.86 -5.42
N PRO A 37 19.73 1.89 -4.50
CA PRO A 37 18.41 1.29 -4.76
C PRO A 37 17.63 2.00 -5.87
N GLY A 38 18.03 3.22 -6.24
CA GLY A 38 17.43 4.00 -7.34
C GLY A 38 17.54 3.36 -8.72
N TRP A 39 18.36 2.31 -8.88
CA TRP A 39 18.54 1.59 -10.15
C TRP A 39 17.21 1.17 -10.79
N VAL A 40 16.19 0.82 -9.98
CA VAL A 40 14.86 0.41 -10.49
C VAL A 40 14.22 1.54 -11.29
N TYR A 41 14.26 2.76 -10.75
CA TYR A 41 13.74 3.96 -11.41
C TYR A 41 14.61 4.36 -12.60
N GLU A 42 15.93 4.41 -12.39
CA GLU A 42 16.90 4.90 -13.38
C GLU A 42 16.94 4.04 -14.66
N THR A 43 16.68 2.74 -14.54
CA THR A 43 16.76 1.80 -15.66
C THR A 43 15.42 1.48 -16.32
N LYS A 44 14.33 2.12 -15.88
CA LYS A 44 12.98 2.01 -16.47
C LYS A 44 12.54 0.56 -16.68
N GLN A 45 12.66 -0.25 -15.64
CA GLN A 45 12.29 -1.66 -15.71
C GLN A 45 10.80 -1.83 -16.09
N PRO A 46 10.47 -2.82 -16.94
CA PRO A 46 9.09 -3.10 -17.30
C PRO A 46 8.32 -3.77 -16.15
N PRO A 47 6.97 -3.77 -16.19
CA PRO A 47 6.12 -3.02 -17.13
C PRO A 47 6.06 -1.51 -16.79
N ASP A 48 6.32 -1.16 -15.54
CA ASP A 48 6.35 0.20 -15.02
C ASP A 48 7.15 0.25 -13.72
N PHE A 49 7.48 1.47 -13.26
CA PHE A 49 8.28 1.66 -12.05
C PHE A 49 7.63 1.06 -10.80
N GLN A 50 6.31 1.20 -10.61
CA GLN A 50 5.61 0.73 -9.41
C GLN A 50 5.67 -0.79 -9.31
N THR A 51 5.36 -1.48 -10.41
CA THR A 51 5.42 -2.93 -10.49
C THR A 51 6.84 -3.45 -10.28
N ALA A 52 7.83 -2.85 -10.95
CA ALA A 52 9.23 -3.24 -10.82
C ALA A 52 9.78 -2.96 -9.40
N GLN A 53 9.39 -1.84 -8.80
CA GLN A 53 9.83 -1.45 -7.46
C GLN A 53 9.27 -2.39 -6.40
N ASN A 54 7.99 -2.75 -6.50
CA ASN A 54 7.35 -3.71 -5.60
C ASN A 54 7.95 -5.11 -5.75
N HIS A 55 8.21 -5.54 -6.98
CA HIS A 55 8.89 -6.81 -7.23
C HIS A 55 10.28 -6.83 -6.58
N TRP A 56 11.10 -5.80 -6.81
CA TRP A 56 12.44 -5.77 -6.24
C TRP A 56 12.43 -5.74 -4.70
N TRP A 57 11.55 -4.94 -4.08
CA TRP A 57 11.41 -4.94 -2.62
C TRP A 57 10.90 -6.28 -2.08
N SER A 58 10.07 -7.01 -2.82
CA SER A 58 9.65 -8.36 -2.41
C SER A 58 10.81 -9.37 -2.37
N LEU A 59 11.82 -9.20 -3.23
CA LEU A 59 13.05 -10.01 -3.19
C LEU A 59 13.87 -9.69 -1.93
N VAL A 60 13.98 -8.40 -1.59
CA VAL A 60 14.63 -7.95 -0.35
C VAL A 60 13.89 -8.48 0.88
N GLU A 61 12.56 -8.38 0.89
CA GLU A 61 11.71 -8.87 1.98
C GLU A 61 11.85 -10.39 2.14
N LYS A 62 11.89 -11.15 1.05
CA LYS A 62 12.06 -12.61 1.10
C LYS A 62 13.37 -13.02 1.77
N SER A 63 14.45 -12.27 1.56
CA SER A 63 15.76 -12.53 2.18
C SER A 63 15.86 -12.00 3.61
N TRP A 64 15.34 -10.80 3.87
CA TRP A 64 15.61 -10.08 5.12
C TRP A 64 14.46 -10.09 6.13
N GLY A 65 13.23 -10.27 5.65
CA GLY A 65 11.99 -10.08 6.38
C GLY A 65 11.55 -8.61 6.46
N ALA A 66 10.29 -8.39 6.80
CA ALA A 66 9.77 -7.07 7.15
C ALA A 66 10.28 -6.65 8.54
N VAL A 67 10.93 -5.49 8.62
CA VAL A 67 11.56 -5.00 9.87
C VAL A 67 10.69 -4.03 10.66
N LYS A 68 9.62 -3.48 10.05
CA LYS A 68 8.71 -2.53 10.69
C LYS A 68 7.27 -2.80 10.30
N PHE A 69 6.38 -2.56 11.26
CA PHE A 69 4.96 -2.83 11.18
C PHE A 69 4.21 -1.60 11.70
N TYR A 70 3.26 -1.08 10.92
CA TYR A 70 2.45 0.07 11.29
C TYR A 70 0.96 -0.26 11.26
N PRO A 71 0.15 0.37 12.13
CA PRO A 71 0.54 1.40 13.11
C PRO A 71 1.15 0.88 14.42
N GLU A 72 1.98 1.70 15.07
CA GLU A 72 2.51 1.47 16.42
C GLU A 72 1.81 2.33 17.50
N SER A 73 1.10 3.38 17.09
CA SER A 73 0.36 4.29 17.97
C SER A 73 -0.92 4.79 17.32
N LEU A 74 -1.84 5.29 18.14
CA LEU A 74 -3.06 5.99 17.70
C LEU A 74 -2.95 7.50 17.99
N PRO A 75 -3.63 8.37 17.20
CA PRO A 75 -4.42 8.04 16.01
C PRO A 75 -3.53 7.63 14.82
N PHE A 76 -4.06 6.80 13.93
CA PHE A 76 -3.40 6.40 12.68
C PHE A 76 -4.22 6.83 11.48
N TYR A 77 -3.55 7.36 10.47
CA TYR A 77 -4.15 7.85 9.24
C TYR A 77 -3.34 7.42 8.02
N SER A 78 -4.04 7.02 6.97
CA SER A 78 -3.49 6.91 5.62
C SER A 78 -4.57 7.18 4.57
N ASN A 79 -4.26 7.98 3.56
CA ASN A 79 -5.00 8.07 2.29
C ASN A 79 -4.28 7.35 1.15
N PHE A 80 -3.25 6.55 1.45
CA PHE A 80 -2.43 5.82 0.49
C PHE A 80 -1.65 6.69 -0.51
N ASP A 81 -1.59 8.01 -0.30
CA ASP A 81 -0.85 8.92 -1.17
C ASP A 81 0.66 8.67 -1.07
N GLN A 82 1.32 8.52 -2.21
CA GLN A 82 2.76 8.27 -2.30
C GLN A 82 3.60 9.56 -2.35
N GLY A 83 2.96 10.73 -2.26
CA GLY A 83 3.62 12.03 -2.41
C GLY A 83 3.85 12.40 -3.88
N HIS A 84 3.11 11.79 -4.80
CA HIS A 84 3.09 12.13 -6.23
C HIS A 84 1.79 11.63 -6.88
N GLY A 85 1.46 12.19 -8.03
CA GLY A 85 0.29 11.76 -8.81
C GLY A 85 0.09 12.57 -10.08
N TYR A 86 -0.92 12.18 -10.87
CA TYR A 86 -1.31 12.88 -12.09
C TYR A 86 -2.46 13.88 -11.91
N HIS A 87 -3.06 13.88 -10.72
CA HIS A 87 -4.13 14.78 -10.30
C HIS A 87 -4.07 14.97 -8.79
N ILE A 88 -4.80 15.95 -8.28
CA ILE A 88 -5.04 16.13 -6.85
C ILE A 88 -6.53 16.16 -6.63
N SER A 89 -7.00 15.37 -5.67
CA SER A 89 -8.40 15.40 -5.21
C SER A 89 -8.53 15.86 -3.76
N VAL A 90 -9.68 16.44 -3.43
CA VAL A 90 -10.12 16.74 -2.07
C VAL A 90 -11.55 16.26 -1.94
N GLU A 91 -11.79 15.34 -1.00
CA GLU A 91 -13.11 14.75 -0.72
C GLU A 91 -13.79 14.13 -1.97
N GLY A 92 -12.99 13.55 -2.87
CA GLY A 92 -13.44 12.96 -4.13
C GLY A 92 -13.60 13.95 -5.28
N GLY A 93 -13.56 15.26 -5.00
CA GLY A 93 -13.53 16.30 -6.02
C GLY A 93 -12.12 16.53 -6.52
N GLN A 94 -11.87 16.34 -7.81
CA GLN A 94 -10.60 16.71 -8.43
C GLN A 94 -10.43 18.23 -8.39
N VAL A 95 -9.33 18.68 -7.79
CA VAL A 95 -8.97 20.11 -7.67
C VAL A 95 -7.81 20.51 -8.59
N SER A 96 -7.07 19.53 -9.13
CA SER A 96 -6.01 19.73 -10.13
C SER A 96 -5.88 18.49 -11.00
N ASP A 97 -5.60 18.69 -12.30
CA ASP A 97 -5.25 17.66 -13.30
C ASP A 97 -3.76 17.70 -13.70
N ALA A 98 -2.95 18.54 -13.03
CA ALA A 98 -1.53 18.63 -13.29
C ALA A 98 -0.75 17.52 -12.55
N PRO A 99 0.26 16.91 -13.20
CA PRO A 99 1.20 16.03 -12.51
C PRO A 99 1.96 16.78 -11.41
N TRP A 100 2.19 16.11 -10.28
CA TRP A 100 2.83 16.72 -9.12
C TRP A 100 3.67 15.71 -8.35
N ASN A 101 4.67 16.22 -7.64
CA ASN A 101 5.45 15.48 -6.66
C ASN A 101 5.69 16.36 -5.43
N ASN A 102 5.28 15.88 -4.27
CA ASN A 102 5.64 16.44 -2.98
C ASN A 102 5.70 15.31 -1.94
N ILE A 103 6.91 14.85 -1.63
CA ILE A 103 7.13 13.75 -0.69
C ILE A 103 6.71 14.10 0.75
N SER A 104 6.58 15.38 1.10
CA SER A 104 6.00 15.76 2.40
C SER A 104 4.52 15.36 2.54
N SER A 105 3.84 15.09 1.42
CA SER A 105 2.45 14.62 1.38
C SER A 105 2.33 13.10 1.43
N GLN A 106 3.45 12.35 1.40
CA GLN A 106 3.41 10.89 1.45
C GLN A 106 2.82 10.40 2.77
N CYS A 107 1.80 9.55 2.70
CA CYS A 107 1.20 8.88 3.85
C CYS A 107 1.73 7.46 4.02
N PHE A 108 1.36 6.81 5.14
CA PHE A 108 1.71 5.41 5.39
C PHE A 108 1.22 4.50 4.25
N GLN A 109 2.16 3.80 3.62
CA GLN A 109 1.87 2.90 2.51
C GLN A 109 1.39 1.53 3.01
N PRO A 110 0.46 0.88 2.28
CA PRO A 110 -0.03 -0.42 2.66
C PRO A 110 1.04 -1.51 2.48
N PHE A 111 0.99 -2.54 3.32
CA PHE A 111 1.78 -3.75 3.16
C PHE A 111 1.11 -4.66 2.13
N LEU A 112 1.54 -4.54 0.86
CA LEU A 112 0.98 -5.30 -0.25
C LEU A 112 1.95 -6.39 -0.66
N LYS A 113 1.50 -7.64 -0.57
CA LYS A 113 2.30 -8.79 -0.99
C LYS A 113 2.38 -8.81 -2.52
N PHE A 114 3.59 -8.81 -3.06
CA PHE A 114 3.80 -8.96 -4.49
C PHE A 114 3.52 -10.41 -4.91
N SER A 115 2.57 -10.61 -5.85
CA SER A 115 2.13 -11.94 -6.30
C SER A 115 2.83 -12.46 -7.56
N GLY A 116 3.66 -11.64 -8.24
CA GLY A 116 4.49 -12.05 -9.37
C GLY A 116 3.74 -12.33 -10.67
N ASN A 117 2.82 -13.29 -10.66
CA ASN A 117 2.00 -13.68 -11.79
C ASN A 117 0.53 -13.72 -11.33
N PRO A 118 -0.23 -12.63 -11.49
CA PRO A 118 -1.67 -12.66 -11.25
C PRO A 118 -2.32 -13.63 -12.24
N SER A 119 -3.01 -14.67 -11.74
CA SER A 119 -3.96 -15.39 -12.59
C SER A 119 -5.16 -14.45 -12.87
N PRO A 120 -5.94 -14.68 -13.94
CA PRO A 120 -7.17 -13.93 -14.20
C PRO A 120 -8.17 -13.95 -13.03
N ASP A 121 -8.06 -14.95 -12.16
CA ASP A 121 -8.91 -15.18 -11.00
C ASP A 121 -8.34 -14.57 -9.70
N THR A 122 -7.16 -13.96 -9.76
CA THR A 122 -6.53 -13.33 -8.60
C THR A 122 -6.97 -11.88 -8.47
N ILE A 123 -7.52 -11.50 -7.31
CA ILE A 123 -7.72 -10.08 -6.99
C ILE A 123 -6.37 -9.46 -6.65
N GLU A 124 -5.90 -8.60 -7.56
CA GLU A 124 -4.74 -7.76 -7.35
C GLU A 124 -5.08 -6.58 -6.45
N VAL A 125 -4.17 -6.25 -5.56
CA VAL A 125 -4.31 -5.09 -4.67
C VAL A 125 -3.06 -4.24 -4.81
N PHE A 126 -3.24 -2.99 -5.24
CA PHE A 126 -2.17 -2.06 -5.52
C PHE A 126 -2.57 -0.62 -5.20
N VAL A 127 -1.58 0.26 -5.07
CA VAL A 127 -1.82 1.71 -4.99
C VAL A 127 -1.92 2.26 -6.40
N ASP A 128 -3.03 2.91 -6.72
CA ASP A 128 -3.33 3.50 -8.03
C ASP A 128 -3.35 5.03 -7.93
N PHE A 129 -2.67 5.68 -8.87
CA PHE A 129 -2.54 7.13 -9.00
C PHE A 129 -2.95 7.65 -10.38
N LYS A 130 -3.43 6.76 -11.27
CA LYS A 130 -3.96 7.12 -12.60
C LYS A 130 -5.46 7.38 -12.52
N GLU A 131 -6.12 6.66 -11.64
CA GLU A 131 -7.55 6.72 -11.44
C GLU A 131 -7.95 7.79 -10.41
N ALA A 132 -9.21 8.24 -10.47
CA ALA A 132 -9.75 9.21 -9.51
C ALA A 132 -9.50 8.79 -8.05
N SER A 133 -9.03 9.72 -7.24
CA SER A 133 -8.72 9.56 -5.81
C SER A 133 -9.69 10.39 -4.95
N TYR A 134 -9.80 10.04 -3.66
CA TYR A 134 -10.59 10.83 -2.70
C TYR A 134 -9.80 12.03 -2.17
N ARG A 135 -8.55 11.81 -1.75
CA ARG A 135 -7.68 12.86 -1.23
C ARG A 135 -6.27 12.65 -1.73
N GLY A 136 -5.66 13.70 -2.27
CA GLY A 136 -4.32 13.63 -2.85
C GLY A 136 -4.31 12.95 -4.21
N GLY A 137 -3.23 12.26 -4.54
CA GLY A 137 -2.99 11.70 -5.88
C GLY A 137 -3.19 10.20 -6.03
N GLY A 138 -3.39 9.48 -4.92
CA GLY A 138 -3.44 8.02 -4.90
C GLY A 138 -4.66 7.43 -4.16
N ASN A 139 -4.94 6.16 -4.42
CA ASN A 139 -5.89 5.33 -3.67
C ASN A 139 -5.38 3.88 -3.61
N ILE A 140 -5.95 3.04 -2.74
CA ILE A 140 -5.76 1.59 -2.85
C ILE A 140 -6.86 1.02 -3.73
N THR A 141 -6.47 0.25 -4.74
CA THR A 141 -7.37 -0.40 -5.71
C THR A 141 -7.25 -1.91 -5.58
N PHE A 142 -8.40 -2.55 -5.58
CA PHE A 142 -8.59 -3.99 -5.70
C PHE A 142 -9.15 -4.25 -7.09
N LYS A 143 -8.51 -5.10 -7.86
CA LYS A 143 -8.89 -5.38 -9.25
C LYS A 143 -8.75 -6.86 -9.55
N GLY A 144 -9.80 -7.48 -10.06
CA GLY A 144 -9.78 -8.88 -10.47
C GLY A 144 -11.19 -9.42 -10.67
N THR A 145 -11.34 -10.73 -10.56
CA THR A 145 -12.64 -11.41 -10.62
C THR A 145 -12.95 -12.01 -9.26
N LEU A 146 -14.19 -11.88 -8.79
CA LEU A 146 -14.68 -12.53 -7.58
C LEU A 146 -15.85 -13.45 -7.96
N GLU A 147 -15.77 -14.71 -7.53
CA GLU A 147 -16.85 -15.68 -7.74
C GLU A 147 -18.07 -15.33 -6.86
N GLU A 148 -19.26 -15.72 -7.31
CA GLU A 148 -20.48 -15.50 -6.55
C GLU A 148 -20.40 -16.17 -5.17
N ASN A 149 -20.86 -15.48 -4.12
CA ASN A 149 -20.83 -15.96 -2.74
C ASN A 149 -19.43 -16.29 -2.19
N THR A 150 -18.38 -15.67 -2.75
CA THR A 150 -17.02 -15.76 -2.20
C THR A 150 -16.59 -14.45 -1.56
N ASP A 151 -15.81 -14.55 -0.49
CA ASP A 151 -15.22 -13.40 0.19
C ASP A 151 -13.75 -13.26 -0.15
N PHE A 152 -13.29 -12.03 -0.39
CA PHE A 152 -11.88 -11.70 -0.50
C PHE A 152 -11.40 -10.92 0.73
N THR A 153 -10.32 -11.40 1.34
CA THR A 153 -9.65 -10.71 2.45
C THR A 153 -8.17 -10.60 2.15
N THR A 154 -7.63 -9.39 2.31
CA THR A 154 -6.18 -9.16 2.30
C THR A 154 -5.76 -8.30 3.47
N ARG A 155 -4.48 -8.41 3.85
CA ARG A 155 -3.86 -7.56 4.86
C ARG A 155 -3.36 -6.29 4.17
N ILE A 156 -3.81 -5.13 4.65
CA ILE A 156 -3.35 -3.82 4.17
C ILE A 156 -2.34 -3.19 5.14
N PHE A 157 -2.56 -3.36 6.44
CA PHE A 157 -1.64 -2.90 7.48
C PHE A 157 -1.41 -4.02 8.49
N GLN A 158 -0.24 -4.01 9.12
CA GLN A 158 0.11 -4.87 10.22
C GLN A 158 0.70 -3.96 11.29
N GLY A 159 -0.04 -3.73 12.36
CA GLY A 159 0.38 -2.86 13.46
C GLY A 159 0.50 -3.60 14.78
N LYS A 160 1.11 -2.94 15.75
CA LYS A 160 1.14 -3.34 17.16
C LYS A 160 0.57 -2.19 17.98
N LEU A 161 -0.74 -2.22 18.20
CA LEU A 161 -1.45 -1.18 18.95
C LEU A 161 -1.71 -1.66 20.38
N LEU A 162 -1.42 -0.82 21.37
CA LEU A 162 -1.91 -0.99 22.73
C LEU A 162 -3.34 -0.43 22.78
N LEU A 163 -4.32 -1.33 22.84
CA LEU A 163 -5.71 -0.94 23.05
C LEU A 163 -5.98 -0.85 24.55
N GLY A 164 -6.33 0.35 25.02
CA GLY A 164 -6.87 0.54 26.37
C GLY A 164 -8.31 0.03 26.47
N ALA A 165 -9.03 0.41 27.54
CA ALA A 165 -10.45 0.07 27.72
C ALA A 165 -11.41 0.81 26.75
N VAL A 166 -10.87 1.44 25.71
CA VAL A 166 -11.57 2.34 24.80
C VAL A 166 -11.78 1.63 23.46
N PRO A 167 -12.98 1.72 22.84
CA PRO A 167 -13.23 1.10 21.55
C PRO A 167 -12.34 1.69 20.45
N LEU A 168 -11.94 0.85 19.49
CA LEU A 168 -11.25 1.26 18.28
C LEU A 168 -12.30 1.60 17.21
N HIS A 169 -12.30 2.84 16.73
CA HIS A 169 -13.15 3.25 15.62
C HIS A 169 -12.36 3.23 14.31
N ILE A 170 -12.90 2.54 13.31
CA ILE A 170 -12.33 2.41 11.97
C ILE A 170 -13.25 3.11 10.98
N THR A 171 -12.74 4.17 10.34
CA THR A 171 -13.46 4.85 9.25
C THR A 171 -12.77 4.50 7.93
N HIS A 172 -13.58 4.05 6.98
CA HIS A 172 -13.14 3.79 5.61
C HIS A 172 -14.21 4.27 4.64
N SER A 173 -13.79 4.66 3.44
CA SER A 173 -14.67 5.02 2.34
C SER A 173 -14.59 3.96 1.25
N LYS A 174 -15.73 3.40 0.84
CA LYS A 174 -15.85 2.44 -0.27
C LYS A 174 -16.09 3.18 -1.60
N GLY A 175 -15.34 2.83 -2.63
CA GLY A 175 -15.55 3.29 -4.01
C GLY A 175 -16.10 2.20 -4.94
N ILE A 176 -16.99 2.64 -5.83
CA ILE A 176 -17.64 2.03 -7.03
C ILE A 176 -17.29 0.56 -7.31
N LEU A 177 -18.29 -0.34 -7.16
CA LEU A 177 -18.33 -1.65 -7.80
C LEU A 177 -18.90 -1.51 -9.22
N TYR A 178 -18.21 -2.04 -10.23
CA TYR A 178 -18.79 -2.23 -11.56
C TYR A 178 -19.47 -3.62 -11.61
N TRP A 179 -20.70 -3.67 -12.10
CA TRP A 179 -21.46 -4.91 -12.30
C TRP A 179 -21.61 -5.16 -13.80
N ASP A 180 -21.16 -6.30 -14.30
CA ASP A 180 -21.54 -6.79 -15.63
C ASP A 180 -22.24 -8.14 -15.50
N LEU A 181 -23.47 -8.23 -16.03
CA LEU A 181 -24.50 -9.21 -15.65
C LEU A 181 -24.48 -10.51 -16.47
N HIS A 182 -23.36 -10.90 -17.09
CA HIS A 182 -23.32 -11.98 -18.07
C HIS A 182 -22.38 -13.17 -17.74
N SER A 183 -21.81 -13.24 -16.54
CA SER A 183 -20.85 -14.29 -16.16
C SER A 183 -21.13 -14.85 -14.76
N SER A 184 -20.88 -16.14 -14.56
CA SER A 184 -20.88 -16.81 -13.24
C SER A 184 -19.77 -16.35 -12.30
N SER A 185 -18.89 -15.48 -12.80
CA SER A 185 -17.83 -14.79 -12.07
C SER A 185 -17.88 -13.30 -12.42
N LEU A 186 -17.81 -12.42 -11.42
CA LEU A 186 -18.05 -10.99 -11.60
C LEU A 186 -16.74 -10.20 -11.52
N PRO A 187 -16.49 -9.26 -12.46
CA PRO A 187 -15.35 -8.36 -12.33
C PRO A 187 -15.52 -7.50 -11.08
N LEU A 188 -14.54 -7.54 -10.18
CA LEU A 188 -14.48 -6.73 -8.99
C LEU A 188 -13.46 -5.62 -9.19
N GLN A 189 -13.94 -4.38 -9.14
CA GLN A 189 -13.09 -3.23 -8.86
C GLN A 189 -13.61 -2.57 -7.59
N MET A 190 -12.75 -2.46 -6.57
CA MET A 190 -13.07 -1.73 -5.34
C MET A 190 -11.95 -0.76 -5.04
N LYS A 191 -12.32 0.44 -4.59
CA LYS A 191 -11.35 1.45 -4.15
C LYS A 191 -11.50 1.69 -2.64
N GLY A 192 -10.40 1.55 -1.92
CA GLY A 192 -10.25 2.10 -0.58
C GLY A 192 -9.58 3.47 -0.71
N HIS A 193 -10.14 4.50 -0.07
CA HIS A 193 -9.61 5.85 -0.26
C HIS A 193 -8.91 6.44 0.95
N GLN A 194 -9.31 6.03 2.15
CA GLN A 194 -8.64 6.41 3.39
C GLN A 194 -8.93 5.40 4.48
N CYS A 195 -7.99 5.29 5.42
CA CYS A 195 -8.09 4.54 6.64
C CYS A 195 -7.78 5.46 7.81
N PHE A 196 -8.69 5.55 8.76
CA PHE A 196 -8.49 6.28 10.01
C PHE A 196 -8.80 5.39 11.20
N LEU A 197 -7.88 5.35 12.16
CA LEU A 197 -8.00 4.65 13.42
C LEU A 197 -7.85 5.66 14.55
N HIS A 198 -8.84 5.73 15.43
CA HIS A 198 -8.81 6.61 16.61
C HIS A 198 -9.34 5.90 17.85
N PRO A 199 -8.87 6.30 19.05
CA PRO A 199 -9.51 5.89 20.29
C PRO A 199 -10.92 6.49 20.36
N GLY A 200 -11.91 5.72 20.81
CA GLY A 200 -13.24 6.21 21.11
C GLY A 200 -13.24 7.31 22.18
N GLU A 201 -13.84 8.44 21.87
CA GLU A 201 -14.18 9.40 22.91
C GLU A 201 -15.41 8.91 23.67
N GLN A 202 -15.42 9.01 25.01
CA GLN A 202 -16.67 8.92 25.75
C GLN A 202 -17.51 10.15 25.41
N THR A 203 -18.40 10.02 24.44
CA THR A 203 -19.44 11.01 24.22
C THR A 203 -20.44 10.92 25.37
N ASN A 204 -20.32 11.79 26.37
CA ASN A 204 -21.44 12.09 27.25
C ASN A 204 -22.50 12.80 26.40
N SER A 205 -23.45 12.04 25.87
CA SER A 205 -24.69 12.60 25.33
C SER A 205 -25.47 13.24 26.47
N GLN A 206 -25.30 14.53 26.69
CA GLN A 206 -26.31 15.32 27.38
C GLN A 206 -27.51 15.45 26.44
N GLU A 207 -28.47 14.57 26.66
CA GLU A 207 -29.83 14.66 26.15
C GLU A 207 -30.47 15.93 26.73
N ASN A 208 -30.38 17.05 25.99
CA ASN A 208 -31.22 18.21 26.27
C ASN A 208 -32.63 17.92 25.73
N SER A 209 -33.44 17.31 26.59
CA SER A 209 -34.90 17.33 26.46
C SER A 209 -35.38 18.78 26.50
N VAL A 210 -35.63 19.38 25.35
CA VAL A 210 -36.47 20.59 25.27
C VAL A 210 -37.91 20.11 25.15
N LYS A 211 -38.64 20.18 26.27
CA LYS A 211 -40.10 20.19 26.29
C LYS A 211 -40.57 21.60 25.94
N SER A 212 -41.37 21.73 24.89
CA SER A 212 -42.48 22.67 24.80
C SER A 212 -43.55 22.10 23.88
#